data_AF-A0A4Y9PJ38-F1
#
_entry.id   AF-A0A4Y9PJ38-F1
#
_cell.length_a   1.000
_cell.length_b   1.000
_cell.length_c   1.000
_cell.angle_alpha   90.00
_cell.angle_beta   90.00
_cell.angle_gamma   90.00
#
_symmetry.space_group_name_H-M   'P 1'
#
loop_
_entity.id
_entity.type
_entity.pdbx_description
1 polymer ?
#
loop_
_entity_poly.entity_id
_entity_poly.type
_entity_poly.pdbx_seq_one_letter_code
_entity_poly.pdbx_strand_id
1 'polypeptide(L)'
;MTGPRAPMRVARAGIALATWPLPTPADRIRYRAEFLADLHDLPPLGQLRFTAGVLSRTIALRAAQGASPRRAEEDAMTLTSTPVPFWRCRVFHWHDWVGRSTEDGGRYQACARCSLDRGPISAGPASTPPWPGDI
;
A
#
# COMPACT_ATOMS: atom_id res chain seq x y z
N MET A 1 17.57 -40.40 -7.05
CA MET A 1 16.36 -39.81 -6.42
C MET A 1 16.82 -38.98 -5.23
N THR A 2 16.88 -37.65 -5.36
CA THR A 2 17.18 -36.78 -4.22
C THR A 2 15.89 -36.53 -3.45
N GLY A 3 15.84 -36.95 -2.18
CA GLY A 3 14.65 -36.81 -1.32
C GLY A 3 14.17 -35.36 -1.15
N PRO A 4 12.97 -35.17 -0.57
CA PRO A 4 12.31 -33.87 -0.48
C PRO A 4 13.25 -32.87 0.22
N ARG A 5 13.69 -31.85 -0.52
CA ARG A 5 14.54 -30.79 0.02
C ARG A 5 13.67 -29.70 0.62
N ALA A 6 14.03 -29.24 1.80
CA ALA A 6 13.33 -28.12 2.41
C ALA A 6 13.51 -26.85 1.55
N PRO A 7 12.43 -26.12 1.21
CA PRO A 7 12.53 -24.89 0.45
C PRO A 7 13.25 -23.81 1.23
N MET A 8 14.13 -23.07 0.56
CA MET A 8 14.88 -21.97 1.14
C MET A 8 13.93 -20.91 1.70
N ARG A 9 14.29 -20.32 2.86
CA ARG A 9 13.48 -19.27 3.51
C ARG A 9 13.18 -18.10 2.57
N VAL A 10 14.17 -17.70 1.78
CA VAL A 10 14.04 -16.61 0.79
C VAL A 10 13.07 -16.97 -0.33
N ALA A 11 13.14 -18.21 -0.86
CA ALA A 11 12.20 -18.69 -1.87
C ALA A 11 10.75 -18.70 -1.34
N ARG A 12 10.54 -19.19 -0.11
CA ARG A 12 9.24 -19.16 0.57
C ARG A 12 8.69 -17.75 0.75
N ALA A 13 9.55 -16.80 1.13
CA ALA A 13 9.17 -15.40 1.28
C ALA A 13 8.79 -14.77 -0.06
N GLY A 14 9.53 -15.08 -1.13
CA GLY A 14 9.22 -14.62 -2.48
C GLY A 14 7.87 -15.14 -2.99
N ILE A 15 7.55 -16.42 -2.76
CA ILE A 15 6.22 -16.97 -3.08
C ILE A 15 5.12 -16.28 -2.28
N ALA A 16 5.32 -16.06 -0.97
CA ALA A 16 4.34 -15.35 -0.15
C ALA A 16 4.05 -13.93 -0.69
N LEU A 17 5.10 -13.23 -1.12
CA LEU A 17 4.98 -11.91 -1.74
C LEU A 17 4.26 -11.96 -3.09
N ALA A 18 4.55 -12.98 -3.91
CA ALA A 18 3.93 -13.16 -5.21
C ALA A 18 2.43 -13.50 -5.14
N THR A 19 2.00 -14.23 -4.10
CA THR A 19 0.58 -14.61 -3.92
C THR A 19 -0.23 -13.57 -3.16
N TRP A 20 0.42 -12.71 -2.36
CA TRP A 20 -0.25 -11.64 -1.60
C TRP A 20 -1.24 -10.75 -2.40
N PRO A 21 -0.96 -10.36 -3.66
CA PRO A 21 -1.89 -9.54 -4.43
C PRO A 21 -3.14 -10.26 -4.93
N LEU A 22 -3.28 -11.59 -4.75
CA LEU A 22 -4.49 -12.31 -5.15
C LEU A 22 -5.72 -11.78 -4.38
N PRO A 23 -6.88 -11.67 -5.03
CA PRO A 23 -8.05 -10.99 -4.45
C PRO A 23 -8.64 -11.77 -3.29
N THR A 24 -8.75 -13.10 -3.40
CA THR A 24 -9.42 -13.92 -2.38
C THR A 24 -8.42 -14.60 -1.44
N PRO A 25 -8.73 -14.73 -0.14
CA PRO A 25 -7.91 -15.51 0.79
C PRO A 25 -7.77 -16.99 0.40
N ALA A 26 -8.81 -17.58 -0.18
CA ALA A 26 -8.80 -18.97 -0.64
C ALA A 26 -7.78 -19.18 -1.76
N ASP A 27 -7.74 -18.29 -2.75
CA ASP A 27 -6.76 -18.33 -3.85
C ASP A 27 -5.34 -18.16 -3.33
N ARG A 28 -5.14 -17.23 -2.37
CA ARG A 28 -3.81 -17.02 -1.74
C ARG A 28 -3.30 -18.31 -1.10
N ILE A 29 -4.14 -19.02 -0.37
CA ILE A 29 -3.76 -20.27 0.32
C ILE A 29 -3.47 -21.36 -0.72
N ARG A 30 -4.39 -21.56 -1.67
CA ARG A 30 -4.26 -22.59 -2.70
C ARG A 30 -2.99 -22.41 -3.54
N TYR A 31 -2.83 -21.26 -4.19
CA TYR A 31 -1.67 -21.03 -5.06
C TYR A 31 -0.36 -20.99 -4.28
N ARG A 32 -0.37 -20.53 -3.03
CA ARG A 32 0.83 -20.59 -2.18
C ARG A 32 1.22 -22.03 -1.87
N ALA A 33 0.25 -22.91 -1.61
CA ALA A 33 0.51 -24.32 -1.38
C ALA A 33 1.08 -25.00 -2.64
N GLU A 34 0.50 -24.73 -3.81
CA GLU A 34 0.97 -25.25 -5.10
C GLU A 34 2.42 -24.82 -5.38
N PHE A 35 2.74 -23.52 -5.28
CA PHE A 35 4.11 -23.05 -5.50
C PHE A 35 5.12 -23.56 -4.46
N LEU A 36 4.69 -23.78 -3.21
CA LEU A 36 5.56 -24.36 -2.19
C LEU A 36 5.85 -25.84 -2.49
N ALA A 37 4.88 -26.58 -3.03
CA ALA A 37 5.08 -27.95 -3.47
C ALA A 37 6.12 -28.01 -4.59
N ASP A 38 6.00 -27.15 -5.62
CA ASP A 38 6.97 -27.08 -6.73
C ASP A 38 8.41 -26.79 -6.24
N LEU A 39 8.57 -25.98 -5.19
CA LEU A 39 9.89 -25.67 -4.63
C LEU A 39 10.57 -26.88 -3.97
N HIS A 40 9.81 -27.85 -3.44
CA HIS A 40 10.37 -29.04 -2.80
C HIS A 40 11.08 -29.97 -3.79
N ASP A 41 10.65 -29.94 -5.06
CA ASP A 41 11.22 -30.75 -6.15
C ASP A 41 12.45 -30.11 -6.80
N LEU A 42 12.73 -28.84 -6.48
CA LEU A 42 13.80 -28.07 -7.11
C LEU A 42 15.08 -28.03 -6.26
N PRO A 43 16.26 -28.08 -6.90
CA PRO A 43 17.53 -27.77 -6.24
C PRO A 43 17.56 -26.27 -5.84
N PRO A 44 18.41 -25.86 -4.88
CA PRO A 44 18.43 -24.48 -4.36
C PRO A 44 18.50 -23.37 -5.43
N LEU A 45 19.35 -23.54 -6.45
CA LEU A 45 19.43 -22.59 -7.56
C LEU A 45 18.17 -22.58 -8.43
N GLY A 46 17.51 -23.74 -8.58
CA GLY A 46 16.22 -23.88 -9.24
C GLY A 46 15.11 -23.17 -8.48
N GLN A 47 15.11 -23.26 -7.15
CA GLN A 47 14.16 -22.55 -6.29
C GLN A 47 14.25 -21.04 -6.46
N LEU A 48 15.47 -20.49 -6.53
CA LEU A 48 15.68 -19.05 -6.76
C LEU A 48 15.18 -18.61 -8.14
N ARG A 49 15.53 -19.35 -9.20
CA ARG A 49 15.08 -19.04 -10.57
C ARG A 49 13.56 -19.13 -10.71
N PHE A 50 12.96 -20.17 -10.14
CA PHE A 50 11.51 -20.35 -10.11
C PHE A 50 10.83 -19.17 -9.41
N THR A 51 11.26 -18.85 -8.18
CA THR A 51 10.71 -17.73 -7.40
C THR A 51 10.85 -16.39 -8.14
N ALA A 52 12.01 -16.14 -8.74
CA ALA A 52 12.25 -14.93 -9.53
C ALA A 52 11.34 -14.86 -10.77
N GLY A 53 11.11 -15.98 -11.45
CA GLY A 53 10.19 -16.07 -12.59
C GLY A 53 8.72 -15.85 -12.21
N VAL A 54 8.30 -16.34 -11.04
CA VAL A 54 6.95 -16.06 -10.53
C VAL A 54 6.81 -14.56 -10.20
N LEU A 55 7.77 -13.99 -9.48
CA LEU A 55 7.75 -12.57 -9.12
C LEU A 55 7.76 -11.63 -10.33
N SER A 56 8.56 -11.93 -11.36
CA SER A 56 8.64 -11.10 -12.56
C SER A 56 7.30 -11.03 -13.29
N ARG A 57 6.58 -12.16 -13.38
CA ARG A 57 5.23 -12.21 -13.97
C ARG A 57 4.22 -11.43 -13.14
N THR A 58 4.27 -11.54 -11.81
CA THR A 58 3.38 -10.75 -10.93
C THR A 58 3.61 -9.25 -11.10
N ILE A 59 4.87 -8.82 -11.21
CA ILE A 59 5.24 -7.42 -11.44
C ILE A 59 4.76 -6.96 -12.82
N ALA A 60 5.02 -7.74 -13.87
CA ALA A 60 4.59 -7.43 -15.23
C ALA A 60 3.06 -7.32 -15.34
N LEU A 61 2.33 -8.23 -14.69
CA LEU A 61 0.87 -8.20 -14.63
C LEU A 61 0.37 -6.94 -13.92
N ARG A 62 0.98 -6.57 -12.80
CA ARG A 62 0.64 -5.33 -12.08
C ARG A 62 0.92 -4.10 -12.94
N ALA A 63 2.07 -4.07 -13.64
CA ALA A 63 2.41 -2.98 -14.55
C ALA A 63 1.39 -2.87 -15.69
N ALA A 64 0.99 -3.99 -16.30
CA ALA A 64 -0.02 -4.01 -17.35
C ALA A 64 -1.41 -3.54 -16.85
N GLN A 65 -1.79 -3.89 -15.62
CA GLN A 65 -3.03 -3.41 -15.01
C GLN A 65 -3.00 -1.92 -14.67
N GLY A 66 -1.84 -1.38 -14.29
CA GLY A 66 -1.65 0.05 -14.04
C GLY A 66 -1.48 0.88 -15.32
N ALA A 67 -1.03 0.27 -16.43
CA ALA A 67 -0.84 0.93 -17.72
C ALA A 67 -2.09 0.91 -18.61
N SER A 68 -3.22 0.34 -18.16
CA SER A 68 -4.45 0.27 -18.94
C SER A 68 -5.09 1.67 -19.09
N PRO A 69 -5.20 2.23 -20.31
CA PRO A 69 -5.69 3.60 -20.53
C PRO A 69 -7.14 3.80 -20.09
N ARG A 70 -7.96 2.74 -20.11
CA ARG A 70 -9.35 2.79 -19.66
C ARG A 70 -9.48 3.10 -18.15
N ARG A 71 -8.50 2.69 -17.34
CA ARG A 71 -8.43 3.12 -15.93
C ARG A 71 -7.80 4.49 -15.77
N ALA A 72 -6.92 4.91 -16.68
CA ALA A 72 -6.34 6.24 -16.61
C ALA A 72 -7.39 7.35 -16.80
N GLU A 73 -8.45 7.12 -17.58
CA GLU A 73 -9.56 8.06 -17.77
C GLU A 73 -10.56 8.04 -16.60
N GLU A 74 -10.90 6.86 -16.07
CA GLU A 74 -11.74 6.71 -14.88
C GLU A 74 -11.02 7.20 -13.60
N ASP A 75 -9.71 6.97 -13.48
CA ASP A 75 -8.87 7.58 -12.44
C ASP A 75 -8.70 9.09 -12.71
N ALA A 76 -8.57 9.58 -13.95
CA ALA A 76 -8.39 11.02 -14.21
C ALA A 76 -9.56 11.89 -13.72
N MET A 77 -10.79 11.35 -13.70
CA MET A 77 -11.94 12.05 -13.10
C MET A 77 -11.95 12.00 -11.56
N THR A 78 -11.19 11.12 -10.93
CA THR A 78 -11.02 11.04 -9.46
C THR A 78 -9.64 11.51 -8.96
N LEU A 79 -8.69 11.77 -9.86
CA LEU A 79 -7.28 12.10 -9.61
C LEU A 79 -7.00 13.61 -9.45
N THR A 80 -7.96 14.47 -9.10
CA THR A 80 -7.62 15.85 -8.72
C THR A 80 -6.83 15.95 -7.41
N SER A 81 -6.61 14.85 -6.67
CA SER A 81 -5.73 14.85 -5.50
C SER A 81 -5.21 13.47 -5.10
N THR A 82 -4.50 12.77 -5.97
CA THR A 82 -3.89 11.48 -5.59
C THR A 82 -2.38 11.61 -5.52
N PRO A 83 -1.84 12.11 -4.39
CA PRO A 83 -0.40 12.09 -4.18
C PRO A 83 0.04 10.63 -3.99
N VAL A 84 1.10 10.30 -4.70
CA VAL A 84 1.80 9.01 -4.75
C VAL A 84 1.80 8.32 -3.37
N PRO A 85 1.38 7.04 -3.25
CA PRO A 85 1.27 6.39 -1.94
C PRO A 85 2.66 6.20 -1.32
N PHE A 86 3.00 7.08 -0.38
CA PHE A 86 4.22 6.96 0.38
C PHE A 86 4.08 5.79 1.37
N TRP A 87 4.83 4.70 1.14
CA TRP A 87 4.80 3.49 1.97
C TRP A 87 4.96 3.76 3.47
N ARG A 88 5.70 4.82 3.85
CA ARG A 88 5.86 5.24 5.25
C ARG A 88 4.54 5.67 5.91
N CYS A 89 3.67 6.35 5.16
CA CYS A 89 2.35 6.74 5.65
C CYS A 89 1.42 5.53 5.78
N ARG A 90 1.51 4.57 4.85
CA ARG A 90 0.62 3.39 4.81
C ARG A 90 1.02 2.26 5.77
N VAL A 91 2.32 2.03 5.96
CA VAL A 91 2.83 0.88 6.72
C VAL A 91 3.23 1.27 8.14
N PHE A 92 3.83 2.45 8.32
CA PHE A 92 4.34 2.90 9.62
C PHE A 92 3.45 3.99 10.25
N HIS A 93 2.38 4.42 9.57
CA HIS A 93 1.52 5.52 10.00
C HIS A 93 2.30 6.81 10.33
N TRP A 94 3.44 6.99 9.67
CA TRP A 94 4.28 8.18 9.83
C TRP A 94 3.85 9.23 8.82
N HIS A 95 3.11 10.22 9.32
CA HIS A 95 2.54 11.30 8.53
C HIS A 95 3.32 12.59 8.76
N ASP A 96 3.48 13.34 7.67
CA ASP A 96 4.12 14.66 7.65
C ASP A 96 3.03 15.72 7.55
N TRP A 97 2.59 16.23 8.71
CA TRP A 97 1.41 17.09 8.82
C TRP A 97 1.73 18.54 8.46
N VAL A 98 1.02 19.10 7.49
CA VAL A 98 1.12 20.52 7.11
C VAL A 98 -0.24 21.19 7.24
N GLY A 99 -0.22 22.44 7.72
CA GLY A 99 -1.43 23.26 7.79
C GLY A 99 -1.85 23.75 6.42
N ARG A 100 -3.13 23.60 6.08
CA ARG A 100 -3.76 24.13 4.87
C ARG A 100 -4.97 24.97 5.22
N SER A 101 -5.31 25.91 4.34
CA SER A 101 -6.49 26.76 4.45
C SER A 101 -7.50 26.40 3.37
N THR A 102 -8.76 26.26 3.75
CA THR A 102 -9.89 26.21 2.80
C THR A 102 -10.22 27.62 2.31
N GLU A 103 -10.90 27.73 1.17
CA GLU A 103 -11.35 29.02 0.61
C GLU A 103 -12.30 29.76 1.56
N ASP A 104 -13.03 29.01 2.39
CA ASP A 104 -13.92 29.55 3.45
C ASP A 104 -13.18 30.06 4.71
N GLY A 105 -11.85 30.04 4.71
CA GLY A 105 -11.02 30.50 5.85
C GLY A 105 -10.80 29.45 6.96
N GLY A 106 -11.26 28.22 6.77
CA GLY A 106 -11.03 27.10 7.69
C GLY A 106 -9.60 26.60 7.63
N ARG A 107 -8.97 26.33 8.79
CA ARG A 107 -7.64 25.73 8.86
C ARG A 107 -7.74 24.24 9.17
N TYR A 108 -7.13 23.41 8.34
CA TYR A 108 -7.07 21.97 8.52
C TYR A 108 -5.63 21.45 8.41
N GLN A 109 -5.36 20.29 8.98
CA GLN A 109 -4.09 19.60 8.80
C GLN A 109 -4.26 18.46 7.82
N ALA A 110 -3.42 18.46 6.78
CA ALA A 110 -3.33 17.38 5.81
C ALA A 110 -1.90 16.85 5.75
N CYS A 111 -1.74 15.54 5.54
CA CYS A 111 -0.43 14.96 5.28
C CYS A 111 0.09 15.47 3.92
N ALA A 112 1.29 16.06 3.87
CA ALA A 112 1.90 16.56 2.64
C ALA A 112 2.11 15.47 1.58
N ARG A 113 2.14 14.20 1.99
CA ARG A 113 2.50 13.05 1.13
C ARG A 113 1.34 12.16 0.73
N CYS A 114 0.40 11.90 1.64
CA CYS A 114 -0.72 10.99 1.39
C CYS A 114 -2.08 11.68 1.45
N SER A 115 -2.09 13.02 1.59
CA SER A 115 -3.29 13.86 1.68
C SER A 115 -4.37 13.35 2.64
N LEU A 116 -3.95 12.61 3.67
CA LEU A 116 -4.86 12.21 4.74
C LEU A 116 -5.13 13.44 5.61
N ASP A 117 -6.39 13.71 5.88
CA ASP A 117 -6.81 14.84 6.72
C ASP A 117 -6.94 14.39 8.19
N ARG A 118 -6.44 15.22 9.11
CA ARG A 118 -6.53 14.96 10.57
C ARG A 118 -7.68 15.74 11.24
N GLY A 119 -8.55 16.35 10.44
CA GLY A 119 -9.63 17.22 10.92
C GLY A 119 -9.19 18.68 11.10
N PRO A 120 -10.10 19.55 11.59
CA PRO A 120 -9.82 20.96 11.78
C PRO A 120 -8.70 21.13 12.80
N ILE A 121 -7.82 22.10 12.55
CA ILE A 121 -6.94 22.60 13.61
C ILE A 121 -7.87 23.34 14.55
N SER A 122 -8.37 22.67 15.59
CA SER A 122 -9.09 23.35 16.66
C SER A 122 -8.16 24.45 17.14
N ALA A 123 -8.53 25.70 16.84
CA ALA A 123 -8.01 26.81 17.60
C ALA A 123 -8.25 26.43 19.06
N GLY A 124 -7.19 26.41 19.86
CA GLY A 124 -7.33 26.35 21.31
C GLY A 124 -8.40 27.36 21.75
N PRO A 125 -9.10 27.09 22.87
CA PRO A 125 -10.30 27.81 23.25
C PRO A 125 -10.09 29.29 23.02
N ALA A 126 -10.97 29.89 22.21
CA ALA A 126 -11.06 31.34 22.13
C ALA A 126 -11.09 31.83 23.58
N SER A 127 -10.04 32.51 23.99
CA SER A 127 -10.03 33.23 25.25
C SER A 127 -11.03 34.36 25.08
N THR A 128 -12.31 34.05 25.24
CA THR A 128 -13.34 35.05 25.49
C THR A 128 -12.91 35.74 26.79
N PRO A 129 -12.57 37.04 26.77
CA PRO A 129 -12.22 37.73 28.00
C PRO A 129 -13.44 37.72 28.95
N PRO A 130 -13.25 37.50 30.26
CA PRO A 130 -14.34 37.21 31.20
C PRO A 130 -15.01 38.47 31.78
N TRP A 131 -15.18 39.55 31.02
CA TRP A 131 -15.81 40.77 31.55
C TRP A 131 -17.26 40.86 31.07
N PRO A 132 -18.26 41.02 31.97
CA PRO A 132 -19.61 41.42 31.57
C PRO A 132 -19.58 42.88 31.11
N GLY A 133 -20.21 43.17 29.97
CA GLY A 133 -20.47 44.54 29.54
C GLY A 133 -21.59 45.15 30.37
N ASP A 134 -21.30 46.28 31.01
CA ASP A 134 -22.25 47.10 31.74
C ASP A 134 -23.30 47.73 30.80
N ILE A 135 -24.57 47.72 31.22
CA ILE A 135 -25.61 48.72 30.86
C ILE A 135 -26.12 49.30 32.16
#